data_AF-A0A937MQL1-F1
#
_entry.id   AF-A0A937MQL1-F1
#
_cell.length_a   1.000
_cell.length_b   1.000
_cell.length_c   1.000
_cell.angle_alpha   90.00
_cell.angle_beta   90.00
_cell.angle_gamma   90.00
#
_symmetry.space_group_name_H-M   'P 1'
#
loop_
_entity.id
_entity.type
_entity.pdbx_description
1 polymer ?
#
loop_
_entity_poly.entity_id
_entity_poly.type
_entity_poly.pdbx_seq_one_letter_code
_entity_poly.pdbx_strand_id
1 'polypeptide(L)'
;MGQAARVLEEKGFTTIVLTPTPEFHYMVGIPRSVGIGYPYGRLLGDAGDSEGQRNVLMATLEALGKTDTPGSVEYLSFVWPEEPKDAKWHPPEISPIVKVRLEEIRQARKEQK
;
A
#
# COMPACT_ATOMS: atom_id res chain seq x y z
N MET A 1 -7.46 6.55 1.11
CA MET A 1 -6.70 7.78 1.48
C MET A 1 -6.82 8.91 0.45
N GLY A 2 -7.06 8.65 -0.84
CA GLY A 2 -6.97 9.72 -1.85
C GLY A 2 -7.96 10.89 -1.76
N GLN A 3 -9.17 10.70 -1.22
CA GLN A 3 -10.10 11.81 -0.98
C GLN A 3 -9.56 12.83 0.05
N ALA A 4 -8.76 12.37 1.03
CA ALA A 4 -8.13 13.26 1.99
C ALA A 4 -7.09 14.18 1.33
N ALA A 5 -6.36 13.66 0.33
CA ALA A 5 -5.38 14.44 -0.43
C ALA A 5 -6.03 15.67 -1.07
N ARG A 6 -7.18 15.50 -1.73
CA ARG A 6 -7.95 16.62 -2.30
C ARG A 6 -8.29 17.70 -1.28
N VAL A 7 -8.84 17.30 -0.12
CA VAL A 7 -9.22 18.26 0.94
C VAL A 7 -7.99 18.99 1.50
N LEU A 8 -6.83 18.33 1.54
CA LEU A 8 -5.58 18.96 1.99
C LEU A 8 -5.05 19.97 0.96
N GLU A 9 -5.14 19.67 -0.34
CA GLU A 9 -4.72 20.61 -1.39
C GLU A 9 -5.60 21.86 -1.44
N GLU A 10 -6.91 21.73 -1.22
CA GLU A 10 -7.83 22.87 -1.09
C GLU A 10 -7.44 23.82 0.06
N LYS A 11 -6.65 23.34 1.02
CA LYS A 11 -6.09 24.12 2.15
C LYS A 11 -4.65 24.60 1.91
N GLY A 12 -4.10 24.39 0.72
CA GLY A 12 -2.74 24.80 0.35
C GLY A 12 -1.64 23.80 0.73
N PHE A 13 -1.97 22.57 1.11
CA PHE A 13 -0.96 21.53 1.33
C PHE A 13 -0.70 20.76 0.03
N THR A 14 0.56 20.68 -0.37
CA THR A 14 0.97 19.87 -1.53
C THR A 14 0.91 18.37 -1.17
N THR A 15 0.24 17.54 -1.98
CA THR A 15 0.08 16.11 -1.69
C THR A 15 0.40 15.21 -2.88
N ILE A 16 0.74 13.94 -2.59
CA ILE A 16 0.85 12.87 -3.58
C ILE A 16 0.44 11.54 -2.95
N VAL A 17 -0.16 10.66 -3.73
CA VAL A 17 -0.66 9.37 -3.24
C VAL A 17 0.05 8.21 -3.94
N LEU A 18 0.86 7.47 -3.18
CA LEU A 18 1.42 6.19 -3.63
C LEU A 18 0.34 5.09 -3.55
N THR A 19 0.14 4.35 -4.64
CA THR A 19 -0.96 3.38 -4.75
C THR A 19 -0.60 2.23 -5.69
N PRO A 20 -1.13 1.01 -5.44
CA PRO A 20 -1.01 -0.08 -6.38
C PRO A 20 -2.08 -0.05 -7.49
N THR A 21 -3.05 0.85 -7.40
CA THR A 21 -4.17 0.93 -8.34
C THR A 21 -4.48 2.38 -8.71
N PRO A 22 -3.62 3.05 -9.49
CA PRO A 22 -3.81 4.45 -9.87
C PRO A 22 -5.00 4.66 -10.83
N GLU A 23 -5.41 3.65 -11.59
CA GLU A 23 -6.59 3.70 -12.47
C GLU A 23 -7.90 4.02 -11.73
N PHE A 24 -8.07 3.55 -10.49
CA PHE A 24 -9.24 3.93 -9.67
C PHE A 24 -9.17 5.38 -9.19
N HIS A 25 -7.97 5.98 -9.13
CA HIS A 25 -7.78 7.31 -8.59
C HIS A 25 -8.32 8.41 -9.50
N TYR A 26 -8.28 8.19 -10.82
CA TYR A 26 -8.89 9.10 -11.80
C TYR A 26 -10.39 9.29 -11.54
N MET A 27 -11.11 8.20 -11.25
CA MET A 27 -12.56 8.23 -11.07
C MET A 27 -13.02 8.98 -9.80
N VAL A 28 -12.13 9.14 -8.82
CA VAL A 28 -12.47 9.76 -7.52
C VAL A 28 -11.79 11.11 -7.31
N GLY A 29 -11.17 11.67 -8.36
CA GLY A 29 -10.64 13.04 -8.36
C GLY A 29 -9.44 13.25 -7.44
N ILE A 30 -8.51 12.28 -7.40
CA ILE A 30 -7.28 12.43 -6.62
C ILE A 30 -6.31 13.38 -7.34
N PRO A 31 -5.72 14.37 -6.63
CA PRO A 31 -4.91 15.41 -7.27
C PRO A 31 -3.68 14.87 -7.99
N ARG A 32 -2.90 13.99 -7.35
CA ARG A 32 -1.65 13.44 -7.89
C ARG A 32 -1.43 12.03 -7.36
N SER A 33 -1.07 11.11 -8.23
CA SER A 33 -0.86 9.70 -7.87
C SER A 33 0.45 9.15 -8.41
N VAL A 34 1.03 8.22 -7.67
CA VAL A 34 2.16 7.40 -8.09
C VAL A 34 1.73 5.94 -8.03
N GLY A 35 1.78 5.26 -9.17
CA GLY A 35 1.51 3.84 -9.31
C GLY A 35 2.74 3.00 -8.99
N ILE A 36 2.57 1.92 -8.21
CA ILE A 36 3.62 0.93 -7.96
C ILE A 36 3.03 -0.49 -8.00
N GLY A 37 3.74 -1.44 -8.62
CA GLY A 37 3.30 -2.85 -8.71
C GLY A 37 3.47 -3.67 -7.41
N TYR A 38 3.43 -3.04 -6.24
CA TYR A 38 3.65 -3.70 -4.94
C TYR A 38 2.31 -4.12 -4.31
N PRO A 39 2.28 -5.18 -3.48
CA PRO A 39 1.05 -5.62 -2.84
C PRO A 39 0.55 -4.61 -1.80
N TYR A 40 -0.76 -4.62 -1.55
CA TYR A 40 -1.38 -3.82 -0.48
C TYR A 40 -0.70 -4.08 0.87
N GLY A 41 -0.51 -3.00 1.64
CA GLY A 41 0.17 -3.06 2.94
C GLY A 41 1.71 -3.08 2.86
N ARG A 42 2.29 -3.21 1.66
CA ARG A 42 3.75 -3.28 1.44
C ARG A 42 4.20 -2.30 0.35
N LEU A 43 3.52 -1.16 0.23
CA LEU A 43 3.72 -0.20 -0.86
C LEU A 43 5.13 0.38 -0.92
N LEU A 44 5.83 0.48 0.21
CA LEU A 44 7.22 0.94 0.23
C LEU A 44 8.23 -0.19 0.00
N GLY A 45 7.89 -1.45 0.27
CA GLY A 45 8.85 -2.56 0.19
C GLY A 45 8.63 -3.61 1.27
N ASP A 46 9.55 -4.56 1.33
CA ASP A 46 9.54 -5.63 2.32
C ASP A 46 9.99 -5.14 3.71
N ALA A 47 9.56 -5.84 4.76
CA ALA A 47 9.93 -5.52 6.13
C ALA A 47 11.43 -5.76 6.33
N GLY A 48 12.14 -4.75 6.83
CA GLY A 48 13.59 -4.80 7.02
C GLY A 48 14.42 -4.32 5.83
N ASP A 49 13.83 -4.17 4.64
CA ASP A 49 14.49 -3.56 3.48
C ASP A 49 14.40 -2.03 3.53
N SER A 50 15.17 -1.43 4.44
CA SER A 50 15.16 0.03 4.61
C SER A 50 15.65 0.79 3.39
N GLU A 51 16.57 0.20 2.61
CA GLU A 51 17.13 0.83 1.42
C GLU A 51 16.10 0.86 0.29
N GLY A 52 15.46 -0.28 -0.01
CA GLY A 52 14.37 -0.35 -0.99
C GLY A 52 13.20 0.56 -0.62
N GLN A 53 12.78 0.56 0.65
CA GLN A 53 11.75 1.47 1.16
C GLN A 53 12.09 2.94 0.95
N ARG A 54 13.35 3.30 1.23
CA ARG A 54 13.83 4.66 1.00
C ARG A 54 13.80 5.01 -0.49
N ASN A 55 14.20 4.09 -1.36
CA ASN A 55 14.22 4.32 -2.80
C ASN A 55 12.81 4.57 -3.37
N VAL A 56 11.81 3.76 -2.96
CA VAL A 56 10.41 3.97 -3.35
C VAL A 56 9.88 5.31 -2.83
N LEU A 57 10.16 5.64 -1.56
CA LEU A 57 9.74 6.92 -0.97
C LEU A 57 10.35 8.11 -1.73
N MET A 58 11.65 8.08 -2.00
CA MET A 58 12.33 9.16 -2.69
C MET A 58 11.84 9.33 -4.13
N ALA A 59 11.60 8.24 -4.85
CA ALA A 59 11.02 8.29 -6.20
C ALA A 59 9.60 8.90 -6.17
N THR A 60 8.81 8.57 -5.16
CA THR A 60 7.48 9.18 -4.96
C THR A 60 7.57 10.69 -4.69
N LEU A 61 8.53 11.12 -3.87
CA LEU A 61 8.74 12.55 -3.59
C LEU A 61 9.32 13.30 -4.79
N GLU A 62 10.13 12.64 -5.61
CA GLU A 62 10.64 13.21 -6.85
C GLU A 62 9.49 13.46 -7.85
N ALA A 63 8.56 12.50 -7.96
CA ALA A 63 7.33 12.65 -8.74
C ALA A 63 6.51 13.88 -8.29
N LEU A 64 6.43 14.15 -6.98
CA LEU A 64 5.75 15.34 -6.44
C LEU A 64 6.30 16.65 -7.02
N GLY A 65 7.63 16.73 -7.21
CA GLY A 65 8.31 17.92 -7.72
C GLY A 65 8.25 18.10 -9.24
N LYS A 66 7.84 17.07 -9.98
CA LYS A 66 7.70 17.10 -11.44
C LYS A 66 6.25 17.34 -11.90
N THR A 67 5.31 17.31 -10.96
CA THR A 67 3.91 17.10 -11.26
C THR A 67 3.07 18.31 -10.86
N ASP A 68 2.71 19.10 -11.86
CA ASP A 68 1.98 20.36 -11.69
C ASP A 68 0.51 20.26 -12.14
N THR A 69 0.17 19.17 -12.84
CA THR A 69 -1.16 18.98 -13.45
C THR A 69 -2.04 18.10 -12.56
N PRO A 70 -3.22 18.58 -12.11
CA PRO A 70 -4.16 17.75 -11.38
C PRO A 70 -4.60 16.51 -12.19
N GLY A 71 -4.73 15.38 -11.52
CA GLY A 71 -5.10 14.07 -12.10
C GLY A 71 -3.94 13.30 -12.72
N SER A 72 -2.72 13.83 -12.67
CA SER A 72 -1.51 13.16 -13.15
C SER A 72 -1.21 11.85 -12.43
N VAL A 73 -0.70 10.89 -13.19
CA VAL A 73 -0.22 9.59 -12.68
C VAL A 73 1.20 9.34 -13.20
N GLU A 74 2.13 9.10 -12.28
CA GLU A 74 3.46 8.57 -12.59
C GLU A 74 3.55 7.10 -12.19
N TYR A 75 4.15 6.24 -13.01
CA TYR A 75 4.30 4.82 -12.71
C TYR A 75 5.76 4.51 -12.37
N LEU A 76 6.01 3.94 -11.19
CA LEU A 76 7.35 3.53 -10.79
C LEU A 76 7.67 2.13 -11.32
N SER A 77 8.91 1.95 -11.76
CA SER A 77 9.42 0.69 -12.32
C SER A 77 9.97 -0.28 -11.27
N PHE A 78 9.57 -0.17 -9.99
CA PHE A 78 9.99 -1.10 -8.95
C PHE A 78 9.27 -2.44 -9.10
N VAL A 79 10.02 -3.53 -8.92
CA VAL A 79 9.51 -4.90 -9.00
C VAL A 79 9.45 -5.50 -7.61
N TRP A 80 8.33 -6.14 -7.28
CA TRP A 80 8.18 -6.86 -6.02
C TRP A 80 9.00 -8.17 -6.10
N PRO A 81 9.88 -8.45 -5.13
CA PRO A 81 10.88 -9.52 -5.27
C PRO A 81 10.30 -10.94 -5.15
N GLU A 82 9.12 -11.10 -4.55
CA GLU A 82 8.52 -12.40 -4.27
C GLU A 82 7.27 -12.64 -5.12
N GLU A 83 6.95 -13.91 -5.42
CA GLU A 83 5.65 -14.27 -5.98
C GLU A 83 4.55 -14.05 -4.93
N PRO A 84 3.32 -13.63 -5.30
CA PRO A 84 2.25 -13.34 -4.34
C PRO A 84 1.90 -14.50 -3.39
N LYS A 85 2.11 -15.75 -3.82
CA LYS A 85 1.87 -16.97 -3.03
C LYS A 85 2.87 -17.15 -1.88
N ASP A 86 4.06 -16.58 -2.01
CA ASP A 86 5.18 -16.74 -1.09
C ASP A 86 5.23 -15.60 -0.05
N ALA A 87 4.44 -14.54 -0.26
CA ALA A 87 4.38 -13.39 0.61
C ALA A 87 3.89 -13.75 2.02
N LYS A 88 4.81 -13.70 2.99
CA LYS A 88 4.51 -13.93 4.41
C LYS A 88 3.83 -12.70 5.00
N TRP A 89 2.50 -12.73 5.08
CA TRP A 89 1.70 -11.65 5.66
C TRP A 89 1.34 -11.88 7.14
N HIS A 90 1.35 -13.14 7.56
CA HIS A 90 1.10 -13.50 8.96
C HIS A 90 2.38 -13.40 9.79
N PRO A 91 2.30 -12.87 11.02
CA PRO A 91 3.37 -13.00 11.98
C PRO A 91 3.69 -14.49 12.25
N PRO A 92 4.95 -14.84 12.54
CA PRO A 92 5.31 -16.22 12.91
C PRO A 92 4.69 -16.62 14.25
N GLU A 93 4.43 -15.65 15.13
CA GLU A 93 3.74 -15.86 16.39
C GLU A 93 2.22 -15.72 16.21
N ILE A 94 1.49 -16.67 16.78
CA ILE A 94 0.02 -16.65 16.79
C ILE A 94 -0.49 -15.47 17.61
N SER A 95 -1.52 -14.78 17.13
CA SER A 95 -2.06 -13.63 17.86
C SER A 95 -2.66 -14.07 19.21
N PRO A 96 -2.59 -13.22 20.27
CA PRO A 96 -3.10 -13.57 21.59
C PRO A 96 -4.58 -13.99 21.59
N ILE A 97 -5.40 -13.35 20.76
CA ILE A 97 -6.83 -13.70 20.60
C ILE A 97 -7.02 -15.12 20.06
N VAL A 98 -6.23 -15.52 19.06
CA VAL A 98 -6.28 -16.87 18.50
C VAL A 98 -5.77 -17.89 19.51
N LYS A 99 -4.76 -17.54 20.32
CA LYS A 99 -4.26 -18.38 21.41
C LYS A 99 -5.35 -18.68 22.45
N VAL A 100 -6.12 -17.66 22.85
CA VAL A 100 -7.22 -17.81 23.83
C VAL A 100 -8.37 -18.65 23.26
N ARG A 101 -8.64 -18.54 21.95
CA ARG A 101 -9.81 -19.14 21.29
C ARG A 101 -9.48 -20.43 20.51
N LEU A 102 -8.30 -21.02 20.73
CA LEU A 102 -7.77 -22.07 19.86
C LEU A 102 -8.65 -23.33 19.81
N GLU A 103 -9.21 -23.73 20.96
CA GLU A 103 -10.09 -24.89 21.05
C GLU A 103 -11.43 -24.66 20.33
N GLU A 104 -12.05 -23.49 20.52
CA GLU A 104 -13.29 -23.10 19.83
C GLU A 104 -13.08 -23.08 18.30
N ILE A 105 -11.95 -22.52 17.83
CA ILE A 105 -11.60 -22.47 16.41
C ILE A 105 -11.43 -23.89 15.83
N ARG A 106 -10.77 -24.80 16.57
CA ARG A 106 -10.59 -26.20 16.14
C ARG A 106 -11.91 -26.95 16.03
N GLN A 107 -12.83 -26.71 16.97
CA GLN A 107 -14.12 -27.37 17.01
C GLN A 107 -15.02 -26.91 15.85
N ALA A 108 -15.14 -25.61 15.61
CA ALA A 108 -15.88 -25.05 14.49
C ALA A 108 -15.38 -25.58 13.13
N ARG A 109 -14.07 -25.81 12.99
CA ARG A 109 -13.46 -26.33 11.76
C ARG A 109 -13.76 -27.81 11.49
N LYS A 110 -14.04 -28.60 12.53
CA LYS A 110 -14.46 -30.00 12.40
C LYS A 110 -15.94 -30.09 12.00
N GLU A 111 -16.77 -29.20 12.52
CA GLU A 111 -18.22 -29.14 12.24
C GLU A 111 -18.53 -28.67 10.81
N GLN A 112 -17.60 -27.95 10.17
CA GLN A 112 -17.70 -27.51 8.77
C GLN A 112 -17.25 -28.55 7.73
N LYS A 113 -16.78 -29.73 8.17
CA LYS A 113 -16.23 -30.79 7.31
C LYS A 113 -17.17 -31.98 7.22
#